data_AF-A0A9E6WAN6-F1
#
_entry.id   AF-A0A9E6WAN6-F1
#
_cell.length_a   1.000
_cell.length_b   1.000
_cell.length_c   1.000
_cell.angle_alpha   90.00
_cell.angle_beta   90.00
_cell.angle_gamma   90.00
#
_symmetry.space_group_name_H-M   'P 1'
#
loop_
_entity.id
_entity.type
_entity.pdbx_description
1 polymer ?
#
loop_
_entity_poly.entity_id
_entity_poly.type
_entity_poly.pdbx_seq_one_letter_code
_entity_poly.pdbx_strand_id
1 'polypeptide(L)'
;MKKSLLLISFLIAHFVLIAQPKHEFRAVWIATVNNIDWPSKPGLTTEQQQKEAIKIITDSRNLNMNAIIFQVRPASDAFYASDLEP
;
A
#
# COMPACT_ATOMS: atom_id res chain seq x y z
N MET A 1 1.00 -38.23 -27.76
CA MET A 1 0.53 -37.79 -26.43
C MET A 1 1.59 -36.98 -25.66
N LYS A 2 2.77 -37.52 -25.34
CA LYS A 2 3.81 -36.82 -24.56
C LYS A 2 4.27 -35.45 -25.15
N LYS A 3 4.43 -35.35 -26.47
CA LYS A 3 4.82 -34.08 -27.15
C LYS A 3 3.74 -32.99 -27.06
N SER A 4 2.46 -33.39 -27.14
CA SER A 4 1.33 -32.47 -27.03
C SER A 4 1.16 -31.96 -25.59
N LEU A 5 1.41 -32.82 -24.60
CA LEU A 5 1.41 -32.43 -23.19
C LEU A 5 2.54 -31.42 -22.86
N LEU A 6 3.73 -31.61 -23.42
CA LEU A 6 4.85 -30.66 -23.28
C LEU A 6 4.54 -29.30 -23.90
N LEU A 7 3.89 -29.28 -25.08
CA LEU A 7 3.50 -28.03 -25.74
C LEU A 7 2.47 -27.25 -24.92
N ILE A 8 1.47 -27.95 -24.37
CA ILE A 8 0.44 -27.33 -23.51
C ILE A 8 1.07 -26.76 -22.25
N SER A 9 1.98 -27.49 -21.61
CA SER A 9 2.72 -27.00 -20.44
C SER A 9 3.52 -25.72 -20.76
N PHE A 10 4.19 -25.69 -21.90
CA PHE A 10 4.93 -24.51 -22.36
C PHE A 10 4.03 -23.30 -22.62
N LEU A 11 2.87 -23.50 -23.26
CA LEU A 11 1.89 -22.44 -23.53
C LEU A 11 1.28 -21.89 -22.23
N ILE A 12 0.99 -22.75 -21.26
CA ILE A 12 0.50 -22.34 -19.94
C ILE A 12 1.57 -21.52 -19.21
N ALA A 13 2.83 -21.98 -19.20
CA ALA A 13 3.92 -21.24 -18.57
C ALA A 13 4.14 -19.86 -19.21
N HIS A 14 4.06 -19.77 -20.54
CA HIS A 14 4.15 -18.49 -21.25
C HIS A 14 3.00 -17.55 -20.89
N PHE A 15 1.77 -18.08 -20.84
CA PHE A 15 0.59 -17.30 -20.46
C PHE A 15 0.69 -16.76 -19.03
N VAL A 16 1.19 -17.56 -18.09
CA VAL A 16 1.41 -17.14 -16.69
C VAL A 16 2.44 -16.02 -16.60
N LEU A 17 3.50 -16.06 -17.42
CA LEU A 17 4.54 -15.04 -17.43
C LEU A 17 4.02 -13.68 -17.93
N ILE A 18 3.20 -13.68 -18.97
CA ILE A 18 2.63 -12.46 -19.55
C ILE A 18 1.42 -11.92 -18.76
N ALA A 19 0.80 -12.75 -17.93
CA ALA A 19 -0.31 -12.35 -17.07
C ALA A 19 0.13 -11.54 -15.84
N GLN A 20 1.43 -11.40 -15.58
CA GLN A 20 1.93 -10.60 -14.47
C GLN A 20 1.76 -9.10 -14.73
N PRO A 21 1.49 -8.29 -13.69
CA PRO A 21 1.46 -6.84 -13.83
C PRO A 21 2.77 -6.29 -14.37
N LYS A 22 2.69 -5.31 -15.28
CA LYS A 22 3.88 -4.67 -15.91
C LYS A 22 4.83 -4.02 -14.89
N HIS A 23 4.31 -3.61 -13.74
CA HIS A 23 5.07 -3.01 -12.65
C HIS A 23 4.86 -3.81 -11.38
N GLU A 24 5.96 -4.13 -10.70
CA GLU A 24 5.93 -4.70 -9.36
C GLU A 24 5.25 -3.71 -8.41
N PHE A 25 4.34 -4.20 -7.56
CA PHE A 25 3.70 -3.41 -6.52
C PHE A 25 4.59 -3.39 -5.27
N ARG A 26 5.10 -2.21 -4.91
CA ARG A 26 5.98 -2.00 -3.76
C ARG A 26 5.35 -0.95 -2.85
N ALA A 27 4.66 -1.42 -1.83
CA ALA A 27 3.89 -0.57 -0.95
C ALA A 27 4.38 -0.62 0.49
N VAL A 28 4.12 0.47 1.21
CA VAL A 28 4.14 0.48 2.67
C VAL A 28 2.72 0.65 3.21
N TRP A 29 2.45 0.01 4.34
CA TRP A 29 1.23 0.21 5.09
C TRP A 29 1.49 1.28 6.17
N ILE A 30 0.59 2.24 6.31
CA ILE A 30 0.62 3.25 7.37
C ILE A 30 -0.62 3.05 8.25
N ALA A 31 -0.41 2.42 9.41
CA ALA A 31 -1.42 2.21 10.42
C ALA A 31 -1.63 3.47 11.27
N THR A 32 -2.88 3.85 11.42
CA THR A 32 -3.31 5.01 12.22
C THR A 32 -3.90 4.60 13.56
N VAL A 33 -4.33 3.33 13.70
CA VAL A 33 -4.76 2.77 14.97
C VAL A 33 -3.65 2.91 16.01
N ASN A 34 -3.98 3.42 17.19
CA ASN A 34 -3.05 3.61 18.31
C ASN A 34 -1.76 4.38 17.95
N ASN A 35 -1.76 5.21 16.91
CA ASN A 35 -0.59 5.99 16.50
C ASN A 35 0.65 5.11 16.17
N ILE A 36 0.44 3.88 15.67
CA ILE A 36 1.53 2.93 15.40
C ILE A 36 2.54 3.51 14.39
N ASP A 37 2.05 4.01 13.25
CA ASP A 37 2.90 4.61 12.22
C ASP A 37 2.69 6.12 12.13
N TRP A 38 1.43 6.58 12.16
CA TRP A 38 1.10 8.00 12.02
C TRP A 38 -0.25 8.36 12.68
N PRO A 39 -0.41 9.55 13.29
CA PRO A 39 0.67 10.45 13.67
C PRO A 39 1.52 9.84 14.78
N SER A 40 2.75 10.30 14.99
CA SER A 40 3.73 9.66 15.90
C SER A 40 3.28 9.63 17.38
N LYS A 41 2.35 10.51 17.74
CA LYS A 41 1.71 10.58 19.06
C LYS A 41 0.40 11.39 18.99
N PRO A 42 -0.50 11.25 19.96
CA PRO A 42 -1.69 12.08 20.06
C PRO A 42 -1.34 13.56 20.35
N GLY A 43 -2.24 14.47 19.95
CA GLY A 43 -2.15 15.91 20.29
C GLY A 43 -1.19 16.74 19.43
N LEU A 44 -0.63 16.17 18.36
CA LEU A 44 0.18 16.95 17.40
C LEU A 44 -0.67 17.99 16.67
N THR A 45 -0.07 19.15 16.39
CA THR A 45 -0.71 20.17 15.55
C THR A 45 -0.87 19.66 14.12
N THR A 46 -1.81 20.23 13.36
CA THR A 46 -2.00 19.91 11.94
C THR A 46 -0.69 20.02 11.15
N GLU A 47 0.11 21.05 11.41
CA GLU A 47 1.41 21.26 10.76
C GLU A 47 2.40 20.12 11.07
N GLN A 48 2.47 19.68 12.32
CA GLN A 48 3.34 18.57 12.73
C GLN A 48 2.91 17.27 12.06
N GLN A 49 1.61 16.98 12.05
CA GLN A 49 1.06 15.78 11.41
C GLN A 49 1.35 15.77 9.90
N GLN A 50 1.16 16.90 9.22
CA GLN A 50 1.48 17.05 7.80
C GLN A 50 2.97 16.85 7.52
N LYS A 51 3.85 17.44 8.36
CA LYS A 51 5.30 17.27 8.24
C LYS A 51 5.70 15.80 8.39
N GLU A 52 5.10 15.07 9.32
CA GLU A 52 5.33 13.63 9.48
C GLU A 52 4.86 12.84 8.26
N ALA A 53 3.66 13.11 7.74
CA ALA A 53 3.13 12.44 6.55
C ALA A 53 4.04 12.67 5.34
N ILE A 54 4.50 13.91 5.11
CA ILE A 54 5.43 14.26 4.03
C ILE A 54 6.76 13.52 4.20
N LYS A 55 7.25 13.40 5.43
CA LYS A 55 8.47 12.62 5.72
C LYS A 55 8.29 11.15 5.34
N ILE A 56 7.18 10.51 5.74
CA ILE A 56 6.90 9.11 5.39
C ILE A 56 6.84 8.92 3.87
N ILE A 57 6.18 9.83 3.15
CA ILE A 57 6.11 9.80 1.69
C ILE A 57 7.50 9.93 1.06
N THR A 58 8.33 10.85 1.57
CA THR A 58 9.68 11.08 1.07
C THR A 58 10.59 9.88 1.33
N ASP A 59 10.53 9.30 2.53
CA ASP A 59 11.29 8.11 2.89
C ASP A 59 10.86 6.89 2.07
N SER A 60 9.56 6.71 1.86
CA SER A 60 9.02 5.63 1.01
C SER A 60 9.52 5.74 -0.42
N ARG A 61 9.56 6.96 -0.97
CA ARG A 61 10.15 7.21 -2.29
C ARG A 61 11.64 6.88 -2.32
N ASN A 62 12.41 7.27 -1.31
CA ASN A 62 13.85 6.97 -1.20
C ASN A 62 14.12 5.45 -1.12
N LEU A 63 13.17 4.69 -0.57
CA LEU A 63 13.19 3.22 -0.54
C LEU A 63 12.65 2.57 -1.83
N ASN A 64 12.43 3.34 -2.90
CA ASN A 64 11.88 2.89 -4.18
C ASN A 64 10.48 2.28 -4.11
N MET A 65 9.69 2.60 -3.09
CA MET A 65 8.27 2.24 -3.03
C MET A 65 7.48 3.06 -4.05
N ASN A 66 6.41 2.46 -4.59
CA ASN A 66 5.53 3.09 -5.58
C ASN A 66 4.08 3.26 -5.12
N ALA A 67 3.75 2.80 -3.91
CA ALA A 67 2.43 2.95 -3.32
C ALA A 67 2.49 3.17 -1.81
N ILE A 68 1.50 3.90 -1.29
CA ILE A 68 1.21 4.05 0.13
C ILE A 68 -0.19 3.49 0.36
N ILE A 69 -0.35 2.60 1.34
CA ILE A 69 -1.65 2.17 1.83
C ILE A 69 -1.87 2.84 3.19
N PHE A 70 -2.73 3.85 3.22
CA PHE A 70 -2.98 4.64 4.42
C PHE A 70 -4.30 4.21 5.08
N GLN A 71 -4.26 3.88 6.37
CA GLN A 71 -5.43 3.45 7.13
C GLN A 71 -6.33 4.63 7.49
N VAL A 72 -7.30 4.96 6.63
CA VAL A 72 -8.23 6.09 6.84
C VAL A 72 -9.32 5.83 7.88
N ARG A 73 -9.58 4.57 8.23
CA ARG A 73 -10.64 4.14 9.16
C ARG A 73 -10.12 3.04 10.09
N PRO A 74 -9.43 3.38 11.19
CA PRO A 74 -8.81 2.36 12.05
C PRO A 74 -9.78 1.63 12.97
N ALA A 75 -10.75 2.32 13.60
CA ALA A 75 -11.55 1.76 14.67
C ALA A 75 -12.96 2.39 14.80
N SER A 76 -13.72 2.44 13.70
CA SER A 76 -15.04 3.11 13.61
C SER A 76 -14.99 4.62 13.83
N ASP A 77 -13.97 5.22 13.24
CA ASP A 77 -13.61 6.64 13.19
C ASP A 77 -13.04 6.96 11.81
N ALA A 78 -12.95 8.25 11.44
CA ALA A 78 -12.53 8.65 10.10
C ALA A 78 -11.41 9.71 10.08
N PHE A 79 -10.37 9.44 9.30
CA PHE A 79 -9.36 10.44 8.88
C PHE A 79 -9.78 11.19 7.61
N TYR A 80 -11.07 11.48 7.51
CA TYR A 80 -11.69 12.27 6.44
C TYR A 80 -13.03 12.81 6.96
N ALA A 81 -13.53 13.89 6.35
CA ALA A 81 -14.85 14.41 6.71
C ALA A 81 -15.93 13.35 6.42
N SER A 82 -16.70 12.98 7.44
CA SER A 82 -17.72 11.94 7.37
C SER A 82 -18.96 12.38 8.15
N ASP A 83 -20.14 12.12 7.59
CA ASP A 83 -21.42 12.32 8.28
C ASP A 83 -21.87 11.08 9.07
N LEU A 84 -21.16 9.95 8.93
CA LEU A 84 -21.53 8.64 9.48
C LEU A 84 -20.63 8.18 10.63
N GLU A 85 -19.36 8.55 10.58
CA GLU A 85 -18.32 8.12 11.52
C GLU A 85 -17.71 9.38 12.14
N PRO A 86 -17.34 9.36 13.43
CA PRO A 86 -16.73 10.50 14.11
C PRO A 86 -15.36 10.88 13.55
#